data_AF-A0A523DLU0-F1
#
_entry.id   AF-A0A523DLU0-F1
#
_cell.length_a   1.000
_cell.length_b   1.000
_cell.length_c   1.000
_cell.angle_alpha   90.00
_cell.angle_beta   90.00
_cell.angle_gamma   90.00
#
_symmetry.space_group_name_H-M   'P 1'
#
loop_
_entity.id
_entity.type
_entity.pdbx_description
1 polymer ?
#
loop_
_entity_poly.entity_id
_entity_poly.type
_entity_poly.pdbx_seq_one_letter_code
_entity_poly.pdbx_strand_id
1 'polypeptide(L)'
;MANMETASIHQFEFEIEIAAPAARVWQAMTDETDAWWLPDFRAAGADSVVTFDARPGGTLVETSPDGSGLVWNTVQMTQPGKTIYLVGHQAPDWGGPKLSMLKLSLETRGEA
;
A
#
# COMPACT_ATOMS: atom_id res chain seq x y z
N MET A 1 23.94 -22.15 -4.42
CA MET A 1 22.46 -22.24 -4.47
C MET A 1 21.99 -21.81 -3.09
N ALA A 2 21.22 -20.73 -2.98
CA ALA A 2 20.73 -20.28 -1.68
C ALA A 2 19.83 -21.38 -1.07
N ASN A 3 20.00 -21.66 0.22
CA ASN A 3 19.11 -22.54 0.96
C ASN A 3 17.68 -22.04 0.75
N MET A 4 16.81 -22.88 0.17
CA MET A 4 15.38 -22.62 0.15
C MET A 4 14.87 -22.76 1.57
N GLU A 5 14.78 -21.64 2.29
CA GLU A 5 13.94 -21.58 3.48
C GLU A 5 12.50 -21.89 3.10
N THR A 6 11.80 -22.59 3.99
CA THR A 6 10.37 -22.89 3.80
C THR A 6 9.60 -21.58 3.90
N ALA A 7 8.72 -21.29 2.94
CA ALA A 7 7.86 -20.11 3.03
C ALA A 7 6.96 -20.19 4.28
N SER A 8 6.83 -19.08 5.01
CA SER A 8 5.88 -18.92 6.11
C SER A 8 4.79 -17.90 5.76
N ILE A 9 3.61 -18.09 6.34
CA ILE A 9 2.50 -17.14 6.22
C ILE A 9 2.30 -16.47 7.57
N HIS A 10 2.27 -15.14 7.56
CA HIS A 10 1.99 -14.32 8.72
C HIS A 10 0.80 -13.42 8.41
N GLN A 11 -0.13 -13.30 9.35
CA GLN A 11 -1.31 -12.44 9.24
C GLN A 11 -1.26 -11.39 10.35
N PHE A 12 -1.50 -10.15 9.98
CA PHE A 12 -1.61 -9.02 10.88
C PHE A 12 -2.91 -8.27 10.57
N GLU A 13 -3.55 -7.76 11.61
CA GLU A 13 -4.78 -6.97 11.51
C GLU A 13 -4.68 -5.79 12.46
N PHE A 14 -5.01 -4.60 11.95
CA PHE A 14 -4.96 -3.35 12.70
C PHE A 14 -6.23 -2.56 12.41
N GLU A 15 -6.80 -2.00 13.48
CA GLU A 15 -7.95 -1.11 13.41
C GLU A 15 -7.63 0.16 14.19
N ILE A 16 -7.97 1.31 13.62
CA ILE A 16 -7.81 2.61 14.26
C ILE A 16 -9.08 3.45 14.04
N GLU A 17 -9.46 4.22 15.04
CA GLU A 17 -10.53 5.21 14.91
C GLU A 17 -9.95 6.54 14.43
N ILE A 18 -10.58 7.13 13.41
CA ILE A 18 -10.19 8.42 12.86
C ILE A 18 -11.38 9.36 12.98
N ALA A 19 -11.21 10.46 13.72
CA ALA A 19 -12.23 11.49 13.92
C ALA A 19 -12.40 12.38 12.67
N ALA A 20 -12.86 11.79 11.57
CA ALA A 20 -13.10 12.46 10.30
C ALA A 20 -14.20 11.74 9.49
N PRO A 21 -14.89 12.43 8.57
CA PRO A 21 -15.83 11.79 7.65
C PRO A 21 -15.16 10.72 6.79
N ALA A 22 -15.84 9.60 6.56
CA ALA A 22 -15.31 8.47 5.77
C ALA A 22 -14.80 8.89 4.38
N ALA A 23 -15.47 9.83 3.72
CA ALA A 23 -15.04 10.37 2.43
C ALA A 23 -13.67 11.07 2.50
N ARG A 24 -13.40 11.80 3.58
CA ARG A 24 -12.11 12.48 3.80
C ARG A 24 -10.98 11.47 4.03
N VAL A 25 -11.26 10.43 4.82
CA VAL A 25 -10.30 9.35 5.08
C VAL A 25 -10.02 8.56 3.80
N TRP A 26 -11.06 8.29 3.00
CA TRP A 26 -10.90 7.66 1.70
C TRP A 26 -9.99 8.45 0.77
N GLN A 27 -10.24 9.76 0.64
CA GLN A 27 -9.39 10.66 -0.15
C GLN A 27 -7.93 10.66 0.35
N ALA A 28 -7.72 10.71 1.68
CA ALA A 28 -6.37 10.64 2.26
C ALA A 28 -5.66 9.33 1.86
N MET A 29 -6.39 8.22 1.97
CA MET A 29 -5.88 6.87 1.71
C MET A 29 -5.56 6.61 0.24
N THR A 30 -6.25 7.26 -0.70
CA THR A 30 -6.03 7.05 -2.15
C THR A 30 -5.25 8.20 -2.77
N ASP A 31 -5.80 9.39 -2.74
CA ASP A 31 -5.37 10.51 -3.58
C ASP A 31 -4.22 11.30 -2.95
N GLU A 32 -4.03 11.16 -1.63
CA GLU A 32 -3.03 11.89 -0.85
C GLU A 32 -2.02 10.93 -0.19
N THR A 33 -1.84 9.72 -0.75
CA THR A 33 -0.99 8.66 -0.20
C THR A 33 0.43 9.13 0.13
N ASP A 34 1.06 9.90 -0.75
CA ASP A 34 2.42 10.43 -0.53
C ASP A 34 2.52 11.34 0.69
N ALA A 35 1.45 12.07 1.02
CA ALA A 35 1.46 13.10 2.06
C ALA A 35 1.60 12.53 3.48
N TRP A 36 1.23 11.26 3.68
CA TRP A 36 1.38 10.56 4.96
C TRP A 36 2.35 9.37 4.88
N TRP A 37 2.95 9.10 3.72
CA TRP A 37 3.97 8.07 3.61
C TRP A 37 5.23 8.48 4.37
N LEU A 38 5.60 7.66 5.36
CA LEU A 38 6.69 7.97 6.26
C LEU A 38 8.04 7.99 5.51
N PRO A 39 8.91 8.99 5.73
CA PRO A 39 10.21 9.08 5.06
C PRO A 39 11.08 7.83 5.23
N ASP A 40 11.08 7.23 6.42
CA ASP A 40 11.87 6.02 6.74
C ASP A 40 11.40 4.76 5.97
N PHE A 41 10.22 4.81 5.34
CA PHE A 41 9.64 3.72 4.57
C PHE A 41 9.76 3.92 3.05
N ARG A 42 10.53 4.93 2.61
CA ARG A 42 10.85 5.14 1.19
C ARG A 42 12.01 4.22 0.78
N ALA A 43 11.75 3.28 -0.12
CA ALA A 43 12.73 2.31 -0.58
C ALA A 43 13.55 2.80 -1.80
N ALA A 44 12.98 3.69 -2.61
CA ALA A 44 13.63 4.21 -3.81
C ALA A 44 14.52 5.44 -3.53
N GLY A 45 14.56 5.92 -2.28
CA GLY A 45 15.37 7.05 -1.82
C GLY A 45 14.55 8.14 -1.13
N ALA A 46 15.22 9.04 -0.42
CA ALA A 46 14.55 10.07 0.37
C ALA A 46 13.68 11.04 -0.46
N ASP A 47 14.10 11.31 -1.70
CA ASP A 47 13.42 12.21 -2.63
C ASP A 47 12.43 11.49 -3.56
N SER A 48 12.12 10.21 -3.30
CA SER A 48 11.13 9.47 -4.07
C SER A 48 9.71 10.01 -3.82
N VAL A 49 8.77 9.66 -4.68
CA VAL A 49 7.34 10.00 -4.56
C VAL A 49 6.52 8.73 -4.63
N VAL A 50 5.55 8.57 -3.73
CA VAL A 50 4.60 7.46 -3.73
C VAL A 50 3.32 7.86 -4.45
N THR A 51 2.97 7.13 -5.50
CA THR A 51 1.76 7.36 -6.29
C THR A 51 0.84 6.16 -6.18
N PHE A 52 -0.47 6.40 -6.14
CA PHE A 52 -1.47 5.36 -6.01
C PHE A 52 -2.62 5.52 -7.00
N ASP A 53 -2.73 4.58 -7.95
CA ASP A 53 -3.90 4.44 -8.81
C ASP A 53 -4.87 3.40 -8.20
N ALA A 54 -5.88 3.88 -7.48
CA ALA A 54 -6.83 3.06 -6.70
C ALA A 54 -7.93 2.36 -7.53
N ARG A 55 -7.68 2.08 -8.81
CA ARG A 55 -8.59 1.35 -9.73
C ARG A 55 -8.10 -0.10 -9.94
N PRO A 56 -8.95 -1.07 -10.31
CA PRO A 56 -8.48 -2.43 -10.59
C PRO A 56 -7.39 -2.43 -11.67
N GLY A 57 -6.29 -3.11 -11.40
CA GLY A 57 -5.07 -3.12 -12.24
C GLY A 57 -4.16 -1.90 -12.04
N GLY A 58 -4.60 -0.86 -11.33
CA GLY A 58 -3.77 0.26 -10.92
C GLY A 58 -2.72 -0.15 -9.88
N THR A 59 -1.75 0.70 -9.63
CA THR A 59 -0.56 0.37 -8.84
C THR A 59 -0.31 1.38 -7.72
N LEU A 60 0.24 0.89 -6.61
CA LEU A 60 0.93 1.68 -5.60
C LEU A 60 2.42 1.61 -5.90
N VAL A 61 3.01 2.72 -6.33
CA VAL A 61 4.39 2.78 -6.86
C VAL A 61 5.15 3.89 -6.19
N GLU A 62 6.40 3.62 -5.85
CA GLU A 62 7.36 4.63 -5.46
C GLU A 62 8.33 4.88 -6.61
N THR A 63 8.52 6.14 -7.01
CA THR A 63 9.40 6.52 -8.11
C THR A 63 10.38 7.60 -7.69
N SER A 64 11.62 7.50 -8.13
CA SER A 64 12.68 8.48 -7.88
C SER A 64 12.92 9.40 -9.08
N PRO A 65 13.54 10.59 -8.87
CA PRO A 65 13.78 11.54 -9.96
C PRO A 65 14.65 11.00 -11.11
N ASP A 66 15.47 9.99 -10.84
CA ASP A 66 16.32 9.32 -11.84
C ASP A 66 15.57 8.28 -12.71
N GLY A 67 14.27 8.10 -12.46
CA GLY A 67 13.41 7.15 -13.16
C GLY A 67 13.44 5.72 -12.61
N SER A 68 14.23 5.46 -11.56
CA SER A 68 14.13 4.21 -10.80
C SER A 68 12.84 4.17 -9.96
N GLY A 69 12.41 2.98 -9.55
CA GLY A 69 11.21 2.85 -8.74
C GLY A 69 10.90 1.42 -8.32
N LEU A 70 9.89 1.31 -7.46
CA LEU A 70 9.41 0.07 -6.88
C LEU A 70 7.88 0.04 -6.95
N VAL A 71 7.33 -1.02 -7.53
CA VAL A 71 5.90 -1.32 -7.39
C VAL A 71 5.70 -2.01 -6.05
N TRP A 72 5.05 -1.33 -5.11
CA TRP A 72 4.70 -1.91 -3.82
C TRP A 72 3.59 -2.95 -3.97
N ASN A 73 2.51 -2.57 -4.68
CA ASN A 73 1.34 -3.42 -4.89
C ASN A 73 0.60 -3.07 -6.19
N THR A 74 -0.21 -4.02 -6.67
CA THR A 74 -1.24 -3.83 -7.69
C THR A 74 -2.63 -3.99 -7.05
N VAL A 75 -3.58 -3.15 -7.44
CA VAL A 75 -4.97 -3.23 -7.00
C VAL A 75 -5.65 -4.41 -7.68
N GLN A 76 -6.03 -5.41 -6.90
CA GLN A 76 -6.80 -6.55 -7.38
C GLN A 76 -8.29 -6.22 -7.47
N MET A 77 -8.82 -5.47 -6.50
CA MET A 77 -10.23 -5.12 -6.39
C MET A 77 -10.38 -3.80 -5.64
N THR A 78 -11.34 -2.98 -6.04
CA THR A 78 -11.71 -1.75 -5.33
C THR A 78 -13.22 -1.62 -5.24
N GLN A 79 -13.71 -1.20 -4.09
CA GLN A 79 -15.06 -0.69 -3.86
C GLN A 79 -14.90 0.74 -3.36
N PRO A 80 -15.05 1.76 -4.23
CA PRO A 80 -14.80 3.15 -3.87
C PRO A 80 -15.55 3.58 -2.61
N GLY A 81 -14.82 4.23 -1.69
CA GLY A 81 -15.34 4.68 -0.40
C GLY A 81 -15.44 3.60 0.68
N LYS A 82 -15.06 2.34 0.39
CA LYS A 82 -15.26 1.21 1.30
C LYS A 82 -14.03 0.32 1.47
N THR A 83 -13.48 -0.23 0.40
CA THR A 83 -12.43 -1.25 0.52
C THR A 83 -11.55 -1.28 -0.73
N ILE A 84 -10.25 -1.52 -0.53
CA ILE A 84 -9.29 -1.83 -1.60
C ILE A 84 -8.54 -3.11 -1.22
N TYR A 85 -8.36 -4.01 -2.18
CA TYR A 85 -7.52 -5.18 -2.05
C TYR A 85 -6.30 -5.05 -2.96
N LEU A 86 -5.12 -5.18 -2.35
CA LEU A 86 -3.81 -4.96 -2.94
C LEU A 86 -3.00 -6.25 -2.88
N VAL A 87 -2.29 -6.56 -3.95
CA VAL A 87 -1.36 -7.70 -4.03
C VAL A 87 0.02 -7.18 -4.41
N GLY A 88 1.02 -7.50 -3.59
CA GLY A 88 2.40 -7.06 -3.77
C GLY A 88 3.33 -8.23 -4.01
N HIS A 89 4.19 -8.10 -5.02
CA HIS A 89 5.24 -9.07 -5.34
C HIS A 89 6.57 -8.33 -5.25
N GLN A 90 7.45 -8.75 -4.35
CA GLN A 90 8.77 -8.13 -4.23
C GLN A 90 9.88 -9.10 -4.60
N ALA A 91 10.80 -8.61 -5.42
CA ALA A 91 11.97 -9.34 -5.86
C ALA A 91 13.03 -9.46 -4.74
N PRO A 92 13.95 -10.43 -4.81
CA PRO A 92 14.95 -10.68 -3.76
C PRO A 92 15.73 -9.43 -3.34
N ASP A 93 16.22 -8.64 -4.29
CA ASP A 93 17.03 -7.45 -4.02
C ASP A 93 16.26 -6.32 -3.31
N TRP A 94 14.94 -6.44 -3.23
CA TRP A 94 14.03 -5.46 -2.63
C TRP A 94 13.30 -6.05 -1.41
N GLY A 95 13.94 -7.00 -0.72
CA GLY A 95 13.39 -7.63 0.49
C GLY A 95 12.38 -8.74 0.21
N GLY A 96 12.50 -9.40 -0.93
CA GLY A 96 11.79 -10.64 -1.29
C GLY A 96 12.68 -11.88 -1.24
N PRO A 97 12.26 -13.02 -1.84
CA PRO A 97 10.98 -13.20 -2.53
C PRO A 97 9.82 -13.21 -1.54
N LYS A 98 8.84 -12.32 -1.73
CA LYS A 98 7.64 -12.26 -0.89
C LYS A 98 6.39 -11.88 -1.68
N LEU A 99 5.26 -12.41 -1.21
CA LEU A 99 3.91 -12.05 -1.63
C LEU A 99 3.21 -11.38 -0.45
N SER A 100 2.70 -10.17 -0.64
CA SER A 100 1.83 -9.48 0.31
C SER A 100 0.40 -9.41 -0.22
N MET A 101 -0.58 -9.66 0.65
CA MET A 101 -2.00 -9.44 0.38
C MET A 101 -2.51 -8.46 1.43
N LEU A 102 -2.86 -7.25 1.00
CA LEU A 102 -3.27 -6.16 1.89
C LEU A 102 -4.71 -5.75 1.57
N LYS A 103 -5.57 -5.78 2.59
CA LYS A 103 -6.91 -5.20 2.54
C LYS A 103 -6.90 -3.90 3.33
N LEU A 104 -7.28 -2.81 2.69
CA LEU A 104 -7.62 -1.55 3.36
C LEU A 104 -9.14 -1.41 3.35
N SER A 105 -9.76 -1.14 4.50
CA SER A 105 -11.21 -0.96 4.59
C SER A 105 -11.59 0.16 5.55
N LEU A 106 -12.68 0.85 5.23
CA LEU A 106 -13.28 1.89 6.03
C LEU A 106 -14.69 1.49 6.47
N GLU A 107 -15.00 1.75 7.72
CA GLU A 107 -16.33 1.60 8.30
C GLU A 107 -16.69 2.87 9.05
N THR A 108 -17.90 3.39 8.82
CA THR A 108 -18.40 4.54 9.58
C THR A 108 -18.81 4.07 10.97
N ARG A 109 -18.29 4.73 12.01
CA ARG A 109 -18.69 4.52 13.40
C ARG A 109 -19.21 5.82 13.99
N GLY A 110 -20.41 5.77 14.59
CA GLY A 110 -21.09 6.94 15.13
C GLY A 110 -21.81 7.80 14.08
N GLU A 111 -22.44 8.88 14.53
CA GLU A 111 -23.03 9.90 13.67
C GLU A 111 -21.95 10.96 13.37
N ALA A 112 -21.69 11.21 12.09
CA ALA A 112 -20.76 12.24 11.63
C ALA A 112 -21.39 13.64 11.71
#